data_AF-A0A7Y8LM06-F1
#
_entry.id   AF-A0A7Y8LM06-F1
#
_cell.length_a   1.000
_cell.length_b   1.000
_cell.length_c   1.000
_cell.angle_alpha   90.00
_cell.angle_beta   90.00
_cell.angle_gamma   90.00
#
_symmetry.space_group_name_H-M   'P 1'
#
loop_
_entity.id
_entity.type
_entity.pdbx_description
1 polymer ?
#
loop_
_entity_poly.entity_id
_entity_poly.type
_entity_poly.pdbx_seq_one_letter_code
_entity_poly.pdbx_strand_id
1 'polypeptide(L)'
;MRILIVFAVSLLAFCEITLSLPRFALKEKSSCIDCHVNPTGGIIRNRGGWSYSKNMISMISPREDFKMNNKIGENIQFGFDARGQYLLQMTDSTKKTDFQKMNASLYTNVDLSDNISFVARYDFLQNIWEGYGIIHIIPEIVYLKGGTFSPNFGVRLDDHTAYTRGGDFGLLFTSGIKQGLIYNPMYTESGIEAGLNINDLLFLTTSVGNQGSALFAEDPSFTANLKVTPQLNDEVGLFLGGSFGIYRDRRSTGAPLFKQISPQVQMYGGYLGIGYSGFTLIAEFDFANEYLAKDVKSAFSMVEASYAIIKGLDAVIRWDRFDPNTKSDNSDLNRYIIGFEFFPYSFIEIRPQYRIQSEKPSVTNNSALIQFHIWY
;
A
#
# COMPACT_ATOMS: atom_id res chain seq x y z
N MET A 1 -9.62 -39.92 40.27
CA MET A 1 -8.72 -38.70 40.37
C MET A 1 -7.79 -38.63 39.16
N ARG A 2 -8.44 -38.48 38.03
CA ARG A 2 -8.35 -37.19 37.32
C ARG A 2 -8.12 -37.45 35.82
N ILE A 3 -9.12 -38.00 35.11
CA ILE A 3 -9.74 -37.45 33.88
C ILE A 3 -9.39 -35.96 33.73
N LEU A 4 -8.04 -35.65 33.77
CA LEU A 4 -7.64 -34.26 33.42
C LEU A 4 -6.40 -34.32 32.52
N ILE A 5 -6.31 -35.35 31.65
CA ILE A 5 -5.15 -35.30 30.74
C ILE A 5 -5.67 -35.42 29.30
N VAL A 6 -6.97 -34.89 29.15
CA VAL A 6 -7.41 -34.85 27.73
C VAL A 6 -8.22 -33.57 27.52
N PHE A 7 -7.81 -32.40 28.28
CA PHE A 7 -8.55 -31.15 27.99
C PHE A 7 -7.65 -29.95 28.36
N ALA A 8 -6.29 -30.10 28.18
CA ALA A 8 -5.62 -28.80 28.45
C ALA A 8 -4.25 -28.78 27.76
N VAL A 9 -4.15 -29.47 26.63
CA VAL A 9 -3.00 -28.92 25.85
C VAL A 9 -3.46 -28.72 24.41
N SER A 10 -4.82 -28.63 24.24
CA SER A 10 -5.56 -27.94 23.17
C SER A 10 -5.47 -26.42 23.37
N LEU A 11 -4.27 -25.93 23.95
CA LEU A 11 -4.10 -24.46 23.94
C LEU A 11 -2.71 -24.10 23.40
N LEU A 12 -2.17 -24.97 22.45
CA LEU A 12 -0.99 -24.45 21.72
C LEU A 12 -1.30 -24.41 20.22
N ALA A 13 -2.39 -23.82 19.87
CA ALA A 13 -2.47 -23.34 18.47
C ALA A 13 -2.76 -21.83 18.47
N PHE A 14 -1.85 -20.98 19.12
CA PHE A 14 -1.92 -19.54 18.79
C PHE A 14 -1.41 -19.30 17.37
N CYS A 15 -2.16 -19.58 16.35
CA CYS A 15 -2.21 -19.08 14.97
C CYS A 15 -2.08 -17.55 14.95
N GLU A 16 -0.90 -17.09 14.90
CA GLU A 16 -0.39 -15.76 14.52
C GLU A 16 -1.12 -15.20 13.28
N ILE A 17 -1.97 -14.25 13.48
CA ILE A 17 -2.96 -13.45 12.71
C ILE A 17 -2.21 -12.39 11.89
N THR A 18 -2.47 -12.26 10.50
CA THR A 18 -2.17 -11.59 9.23
C THR A 18 -3.00 -10.31 9.10
N LEU A 19 -2.16 -9.19 8.83
CA LEU A 19 -2.38 -7.75 8.94
C LEU A 19 -2.52 -7.13 7.54
N SER A 20 -3.37 -6.02 7.29
CA SER A 20 -3.74 -5.10 6.20
C SER A 20 -3.27 -3.68 6.54
N LEU A 21 -1.84 -3.43 6.68
CA LEU A 21 -0.86 -2.35 6.48
C LEU A 21 0.54 -2.89 6.75
N PRO A 22 1.50 -2.48 5.84
CA PRO A 22 2.83 -3.07 6.01
C PRO A 22 3.33 -2.95 7.47
N ARG A 23 2.91 -1.94 8.20
CA ARG A 23 3.39 -1.84 9.61
C ARG A 23 2.73 -2.88 10.50
N PHE A 24 1.50 -3.23 10.23
CA PHE A 24 0.89 -4.31 11.04
C PHE A 24 1.55 -5.66 10.74
N ALA A 25 1.75 -5.86 9.42
CA ALA A 25 2.52 -7.09 9.11
C ALA A 25 3.86 -7.13 9.83
N LEU A 26 4.47 -5.96 9.92
CA LEU A 26 5.77 -5.88 10.62
C LEU A 26 5.60 -6.13 12.12
N LYS A 27 4.58 -5.58 12.66
CA LYS A 27 4.33 -5.76 14.11
C LYS A 27 4.02 -7.23 14.43
N GLU A 28 3.39 -7.87 13.48
CA GLU A 28 2.96 -9.26 13.77
C GLU A 28 3.95 -10.26 13.17
N LYS A 29 4.90 -9.70 12.48
CA LYS A 29 5.95 -10.56 11.90
C LYS A 29 5.34 -11.54 10.90
N SER A 30 4.45 -10.99 10.12
CA SER A 30 3.79 -11.83 9.11
C SER A 30 4.05 -11.28 7.71
N SER A 31 3.70 -12.18 6.69
CA SER A 31 3.84 -11.73 5.29
C SER A 31 2.47 -11.36 4.71
N CYS A 32 2.60 -10.61 3.62
CA CYS A 32 1.35 -10.13 3.00
C CYS A 32 0.44 -11.30 2.61
N ILE A 33 1.04 -12.43 2.20
CA ILE A 33 0.24 -13.57 1.71
C ILE A 33 -0.52 -14.22 2.87
N ASP A 34 -0.12 -13.87 4.04
CA ASP A 34 -0.83 -14.45 5.21
C ASP A 34 -2.19 -13.76 5.42
N CYS A 35 -2.32 -12.57 4.84
CA CYS A 35 -3.58 -11.85 5.15
C CYS A 35 -4.38 -11.61 3.87
N HIS A 36 -3.64 -11.75 2.71
CA HIS A 36 -4.34 -11.38 1.47
C HIS A 36 -4.32 -12.57 0.50
N VAL A 37 -5.35 -12.52 -0.31
CA VAL A 37 -5.35 -13.52 -1.41
C VAL A 37 -4.25 -13.18 -2.41
N ASN A 38 -4.04 -11.90 -2.72
CA ASN A 38 -2.89 -11.43 -3.53
C ASN A 38 -1.58 -11.54 -2.73
N PRO A 39 -0.65 -12.33 -3.26
CA PRO A 39 0.57 -12.60 -2.48
C PRO A 39 1.37 -11.33 -2.21
N THR A 40 1.20 -10.38 -3.09
CA THR A 40 1.95 -9.12 -2.84
C THR A 40 1.11 -8.17 -1.99
N GLY A 41 -0.03 -8.65 -1.43
CA GLY A 41 -0.84 -7.84 -0.49
C GLY A 41 -1.85 -6.95 -1.22
N GLY A 42 -2.76 -6.32 -0.47
CA GLY A 42 -3.79 -5.41 -1.03
C GLY A 42 -5.05 -6.15 -1.48
N ILE A 43 -6.07 -5.45 -1.70
CA ILE A 43 -7.36 -5.90 -2.27
C ILE A 43 -8.07 -6.82 -1.28
N ILE A 44 -8.40 -8.06 -1.70
CA ILE A 44 -9.33 -8.87 -0.89
C ILE A 44 -8.49 -9.68 0.11
N ARG A 45 -9.07 -9.78 1.33
CA ARG A 45 -8.38 -10.53 2.40
C ARG A 45 -8.82 -12.00 2.38
N ASN A 46 -7.80 -12.89 2.78
CA ASN A 46 -8.19 -14.31 2.96
C ASN A 46 -8.77 -14.54 4.36
N ARG A 47 -8.96 -15.74 4.70
CA ARG A 47 -9.61 -16.04 6.00
C ARG A 47 -8.80 -15.45 7.17
N GLY A 48 -7.52 -15.61 7.04
CA GLY A 48 -6.67 -15.03 8.10
C GLY A 48 -6.84 -13.51 8.23
N GLY A 49 -6.81 -12.83 7.10
CA GLY A 49 -6.99 -11.36 7.12
C GLY A 49 -8.38 -10.97 7.62
N TRP A 50 -9.38 -11.72 7.26
CA TRP A 50 -10.76 -11.41 7.73
C TRP A 50 -10.84 -11.59 9.26
N SER A 51 -10.32 -12.71 9.74
CA SER A 51 -10.36 -12.98 11.19
C SER A 51 -9.58 -11.92 11.99
N TYR A 52 -8.57 -11.56 11.46
CA TYR A 52 -7.77 -10.55 12.19
C TYR A 52 -8.50 -9.21 12.25
N SER A 53 -8.97 -8.77 11.12
CA SER A 53 -9.67 -7.46 11.09
C SER A 53 -10.91 -7.49 11.98
N LYS A 54 -11.44 -8.62 12.08
CA LYS A 54 -12.69 -8.70 12.86
C LYS A 54 -12.39 -8.80 14.37
N ASN A 55 -11.19 -9.44 14.68
CA ASN A 55 -11.14 -9.82 16.11
C ASN A 55 -9.94 -9.14 16.79
N MET A 56 -8.99 -8.65 16.02
CA MET A 56 -7.71 -8.39 16.73
C MET A 56 -7.40 -6.90 16.65
N ILE A 57 -7.94 -6.14 15.65
CA ILE A 57 -7.40 -4.79 15.45
C ILE A 57 -8.29 -3.77 16.17
N SER A 58 -9.58 -4.14 16.34
CA SER A 58 -10.51 -3.08 16.77
C SER A 58 -10.69 -3.12 18.28
N MET A 59 -11.04 -1.98 18.76
CA MET A 59 -11.32 -1.89 20.22
C MET A 59 -12.54 -2.72 20.58
N ILE A 60 -13.48 -2.63 19.72
CA ILE A 60 -14.69 -3.45 19.97
C ILE A 60 -14.82 -4.48 18.84
N SER A 61 -14.91 -5.78 19.29
CA SER A 61 -15.04 -6.84 18.27
C SER A 61 -16.32 -7.65 18.51
N PRO A 62 -17.20 -7.54 17.48
CA PRO A 62 -18.48 -8.25 17.64
C PRO A 62 -18.35 -9.75 17.31
N ARG A 63 -17.73 -10.50 18.32
CA ARG A 63 -17.37 -11.93 18.09
C ARG A 63 -18.58 -12.71 17.57
N GLU A 64 -19.65 -12.83 18.29
CA GLU A 64 -20.73 -13.77 17.88
C GLU A 64 -21.89 -13.00 17.25
N ASP A 65 -22.01 -11.70 17.34
CA ASP A 65 -23.19 -10.95 16.85
C ASP A 65 -22.87 -10.20 15.55
N PHE A 66 -21.68 -10.69 14.92
CA PHE A 66 -21.34 -10.00 13.65
C PHE A 66 -22.09 -10.66 12.49
N LYS A 67 -22.87 -9.90 11.79
CA LYS A 67 -23.87 -10.44 10.84
C LYS A 67 -23.21 -10.73 9.48
N MET A 68 -22.16 -10.14 9.21
CA MET A 68 -21.60 -10.26 7.85
C MET A 68 -20.74 -11.53 7.73
N ASN A 69 -20.99 -12.28 6.58
CA ASN A 69 -20.09 -13.36 6.11
C ASN A 69 -19.52 -13.00 4.73
N ASN A 70 -18.17 -13.22 4.62
CA ASN A 70 -17.57 -12.75 3.35
C ASN A 70 -17.47 -13.89 2.33
N LYS A 71 -18.30 -14.91 2.53
CA LYS A 71 -18.23 -16.04 1.58
C LYS A 71 -19.63 -16.32 1.03
N ILE A 72 -19.67 -16.52 -0.24
CA ILE A 72 -20.87 -17.12 -0.87
C ILE A 72 -20.52 -18.53 -1.35
N GLY A 73 -21.18 -19.56 -0.66
CA GLY A 73 -20.72 -20.93 -0.94
C GLY A 73 -19.32 -21.20 -0.39
N GLU A 74 -18.63 -22.15 -1.09
CA GLU A 74 -17.31 -22.53 -0.53
C GLU A 74 -16.18 -21.93 -1.35
N ASN A 75 -16.50 -21.30 -2.52
CA ASN A 75 -15.35 -20.98 -3.39
C ASN A 75 -15.37 -19.50 -3.78
N ILE A 76 -16.40 -18.75 -3.26
CA ILE A 76 -16.44 -17.33 -3.64
C ILE A 76 -16.35 -16.49 -2.36
N GLN A 77 -15.42 -15.49 -2.51
CA GLN A 77 -15.27 -14.52 -1.42
C GLN A 77 -15.50 -13.10 -1.96
N PHE A 78 -16.09 -12.29 -1.09
CA PHE A 78 -16.26 -10.90 -1.55
C PHE A 78 -15.85 -9.94 -0.44
N GLY A 79 -15.50 -8.78 -0.84
CA GLY A 79 -15.07 -7.71 0.09
C GLY A 79 -15.43 -6.33 -0.49
N PHE A 80 -15.50 -5.39 0.42
CA PHE A 80 -15.71 -4.01 -0.06
C PHE A 80 -14.82 -3.05 0.71
N ASP A 81 -14.63 -1.91 0.06
CA ASP A 81 -13.75 -0.87 0.63
C ASP A 81 -14.28 0.52 0.23
N ALA A 82 -14.73 1.18 1.30
CA ALA A 82 -15.15 2.57 1.06
C ALA A 82 -14.36 3.54 1.94
N ARG A 83 -13.83 4.57 1.26
CA ARG A 83 -12.96 5.52 1.99
C ARG A 83 -13.24 6.94 1.49
N GLY A 84 -13.32 7.79 2.49
CA GLY A 84 -13.45 9.24 2.20
C GLY A 84 -12.76 10.08 3.29
N GLN A 85 -12.55 11.35 2.88
CA GLN A 85 -11.90 12.17 3.92
C GLN A 85 -12.42 13.60 3.86
N TYR A 86 -12.48 14.18 5.07
CA TYR A 86 -12.73 15.63 5.20
C TYR A 86 -11.42 16.40 5.36
N LEU A 87 -11.33 17.47 4.56
CA LEU A 87 -9.99 18.11 4.46
C LEU A 87 -10.11 19.58 4.85
N LEU A 88 -9.09 19.99 5.52
CA LEU A 88 -8.93 21.42 5.80
C LEU A 88 -7.58 21.91 5.25
N GLN A 89 -7.76 22.93 4.39
CA GLN A 89 -6.56 23.56 3.82
C GLN A 89 -6.38 24.97 4.41
N MET A 90 -5.07 25.09 4.86
CA MET A 90 -4.79 26.42 5.47
C MET A 90 -3.65 27.10 4.73
N THR A 91 -3.98 28.27 4.08
CA THR A 91 -2.92 29.09 3.43
C THR A 91 -2.92 30.49 4.07
N ASP A 92 -1.98 31.36 3.57
CA ASP A 92 -1.90 32.73 4.15
C ASP A 92 -3.18 33.51 3.84
N SER A 93 -3.90 33.12 2.85
CA SER A 93 -5.01 34.01 2.41
C SER A 93 -6.34 33.28 2.47
N THR A 94 -6.31 31.96 2.77
CA THR A 94 -7.60 31.24 2.68
C THR A 94 -7.56 30.01 3.58
N LYS A 95 -8.74 29.80 4.22
CA LYS A 95 -9.01 28.52 4.88
C LYS A 95 -10.24 27.85 4.25
N LYS A 96 -9.95 26.68 3.68
CA LYS A 96 -11.05 26.01 2.96
C LYS A 96 -11.19 24.57 3.47
N THR A 97 -12.46 24.16 3.41
CA THR A 97 -12.67 22.73 3.71
C THR A 97 -13.38 22.05 2.54
N ASP A 98 -13.18 20.76 2.49
CA ASP A 98 -13.83 20.02 1.40
C ASP A 98 -13.86 18.53 1.74
N PHE A 99 -14.72 17.80 0.91
CA PHE A 99 -14.78 16.33 1.05
C PHE A 99 -14.16 15.66 -0.17
N GLN A 100 -13.28 14.71 0.20
CA GLN A 100 -12.63 13.97 -0.90
C GLN A 100 -13.15 12.52 -0.89
N LYS A 101 -13.59 12.21 -2.12
CA LYS A 101 -13.98 10.78 -2.29
C LYS A 101 -12.76 9.96 -2.78
N MET A 102 -12.39 8.94 -1.92
CA MET A 102 -11.09 8.29 -2.24
C MET A 102 -11.34 6.98 -3.00
N ASN A 103 -12.22 6.19 -2.39
CA ASN A 103 -12.39 4.86 -3.03
C ASN A 103 -13.73 4.26 -2.61
N ALA A 104 -14.32 3.59 -3.51
CA ALA A 104 -15.47 2.69 -3.28
C ALA A 104 -15.36 1.46 -4.19
N SER A 105 -14.88 0.37 -3.44
CA SER A 105 -14.50 -0.78 -4.29
C SER A 105 -15.20 -2.04 -3.79
N LEU A 106 -15.44 -2.86 -4.80
CA LEU A 106 -15.90 -4.24 -4.50
C LEU A 106 -14.84 -5.25 -4.97
N TYR A 107 -14.61 -6.17 -4.05
CA TYR A 107 -13.61 -7.21 -4.39
C TYR A 107 -14.28 -8.58 -4.45
N THR A 108 -13.70 -9.38 -5.36
CA THR A 108 -14.21 -10.76 -5.43
C THR A 108 -13.03 -11.72 -5.67
N ASN A 109 -13.15 -12.73 -4.92
CA ASN A 109 -12.21 -13.84 -5.18
C ASN A 109 -13.00 -15.13 -5.46
N VAL A 110 -12.63 -15.75 -6.58
CA VAL A 110 -13.27 -17.04 -6.91
C VAL A 110 -12.18 -18.12 -7.00
N ASP A 111 -12.31 -19.08 -6.04
CA ASP A 111 -11.38 -20.24 -6.11
C ASP A 111 -11.84 -21.25 -7.16
N LEU A 112 -11.07 -21.38 -8.28
CA LEU A 112 -11.44 -22.34 -9.34
C LEU A 112 -10.92 -23.74 -8.99
N SER A 113 -9.85 -23.88 -8.17
CA SER A 113 -9.25 -25.11 -7.60
C SER A 113 -8.39 -24.73 -6.39
N ASP A 114 -7.78 -25.73 -5.78
CA ASP A 114 -6.97 -25.44 -4.57
C ASP A 114 -5.76 -24.55 -4.91
N ASN A 115 -5.38 -24.51 -6.20
CA ASN A 115 -4.15 -23.77 -6.50
C ASN A 115 -4.42 -22.66 -7.53
N ILE A 116 -5.71 -22.51 -7.88
CA ILE A 116 -6.01 -21.49 -8.91
C ILE A 116 -7.17 -20.62 -8.39
N SER A 117 -6.87 -19.29 -8.51
CA SER A 117 -7.95 -18.38 -8.09
C SER A 117 -8.03 -17.18 -9.03
N PHE A 118 -9.19 -16.67 -9.08
CA PHE A 118 -9.37 -15.43 -9.85
C PHE A 118 -9.82 -14.32 -8.89
N VAL A 119 -9.08 -13.21 -9.03
CA VAL A 119 -9.40 -12.05 -8.17
C VAL A 119 -9.83 -10.86 -9.03
N ALA A 120 -10.87 -10.19 -8.50
CA ALA A 120 -11.29 -9.01 -9.26
C ALA A 120 -11.67 -7.88 -8.31
N ARG A 121 -11.41 -6.65 -8.82
CA ARG A 121 -11.79 -5.42 -8.10
C ARG A 121 -12.34 -4.40 -9.10
N TYR A 122 -13.46 -3.88 -8.62
CA TYR A 122 -13.91 -2.70 -9.36
C TYR A 122 -14.14 -1.54 -8.39
N ASP A 123 -13.43 -0.41 -8.74
CA ASP A 123 -13.63 0.82 -7.94
C ASP A 123 -14.64 1.73 -8.66
N PHE A 124 -15.69 2.06 -7.95
CA PHE A 124 -16.82 2.73 -8.61
C PHE A 124 -16.57 4.24 -8.65
N LEU A 125 -15.66 4.70 -7.85
CA LEU A 125 -15.42 6.15 -7.85
C LEU A 125 -14.32 6.52 -8.86
N GLN A 126 -13.34 5.66 -8.99
CA GLN A 126 -12.22 6.04 -9.86
C GLN A 126 -12.25 5.22 -11.15
N ASN A 127 -13.31 4.39 -11.34
CA ASN A 127 -13.46 3.51 -12.51
C ASN A 127 -12.20 2.68 -12.78
N ILE A 128 -11.79 2.03 -11.68
CA ILE A 128 -10.55 1.20 -11.84
C ILE A 128 -10.97 -0.27 -11.87
N TRP A 129 -10.45 -0.92 -12.95
CA TRP A 129 -10.66 -2.38 -13.06
C TRP A 129 -9.34 -3.11 -12.82
N GLU A 130 -9.40 -3.97 -11.81
CA GLU A 130 -8.31 -4.95 -11.61
C GLU A 130 -8.86 -6.38 -11.58
N GLY A 131 -8.33 -7.16 -12.57
CA GLY A 131 -8.73 -8.59 -12.64
C GLY A 131 -7.54 -9.47 -13.06
N TYR A 132 -7.38 -10.51 -12.23
CA TYR A 132 -6.27 -11.39 -12.64
C TYR A 132 -6.43 -12.77 -12.01
N GLY A 133 -5.82 -13.73 -12.69
CA GLY A 133 -5.76 -15.11 -12.17
C GLY A 133 -4.43 -15.38 -11.44
N ILE A 134 -4.59 -16.19 -10.43
CA ILE A 134 -3.36 -16.60 -9.71
C ILE A 134 -3.26 -18.13 -9.72
N ILE A 135 -2.02 -18.51 -10.08
CA ILE A 135 -1.77 -19.96 -10.00
C ILE A 135 -0.59 -20.17 -9.04
N HIS A 136 -0.90 -21.06 -8.05
CA HIS A 136 0.21 -21.46 -7.15
C HIS A 136 0.85 -22.77 -7.62
N ILE A 137 2.10 -22.59 -8.21
CA ILE A 137 2.81 -23.79 -8.71
C ILE A 137 3.24 -24.66 -7.52
N ILE A 138 3.81 -23.99 -6.54
CA ILE A 138 4.08 -24.60 -5.22
C ILE A 138 3.38 -23.76 -4.15
N PRO A 139 2.48 -24.43 -3.50
CA PRO A 139 1.67 -23.66 -2.55
C PRO A 139 2.53 -22.80 -1.61
N GLU A 140 2.31 -21.47 -1.59
CA GLU A 140 2.89 -20.47 -0.66
C GLU A 140 4.34 -20.14 -1.04
N ILE A 141 4.87 -20.84 -2.09
CA ILE A 141 6.29 -20.62 -2.38
C ILE A 141 6.39 -19.95 -3.76
N VAL A 142 5.75 -20.56 -4.73
CA VAL A 142 5.89 -20.02 -6.09
C VAL A 142 4.48 -19.77 -6.65
N TYR A 143 4.36 -18.49 -7.21
CA TYR A 143 3.06 -18.25 -7.86
C TYR A 143 3.25 -17.46 -9.16
N LEU A 144 2.24 -17.66 -9.99
CA LEU A 144 2.15 -16.85 -11.22
C LEU A 144 0.82 -16.11 -11.24
N LYS A 145 0.98 -14.84 -11.61
CA LYS A 145 -0.23 -14.00 -11.72
C LYS A 145 -0.31 -13.35 -13.10
N GLY A 146 -1.55 -13.46 -13.69
CA GLY A 146 -1.72 -12.82 -15.03
C GLY A 146 -3.04 -12.05 -15.10
N GLY A 147 -3.00 -10.87 -15.76
CA GLY A 147 -4.19 -10.00 -15.89
C GLY A 147 -3.83 -8.54 -15.63
N THR A 148 -4.75 -7.82 -15.15
CA THR A 148 -4.54 -6.39 -14.80
C THR A 148 -4.40 -6.22 -13.28
N PHE A 149 -3.21 -5.70 -12.92
CA PHE A 149 -2.92 -5.61 -11.47
C PHE A 149 -1.97 -4.44 -11.21
N SER A 150 -1.84 -4.13 -9.92
CA SER A 150 -0.84 -3.12 -9.52
C SER A 150 0.52 -3.80 -9.23
N PRO A 151 1.54 -3.30 -9.95
CA PRO A 151 2.85 -3.95 -9.73
C PRO A 151 3.38 -3.70 -8.31
N ASN A 152 4.32 -4.65 -7.94
CA ASN A 152 4.82 -4.63 -6.54
C ASN A 152 6.11 -3.81 -6.44
N PHE A 153 5.94 -2.50 -6.21
CA PHE A 153 7.11 -1.61 -6.03
C PHE A 153 7.05 -0.98 -4.64
N GLY A 154 8.23 -1.05 -3.93
CA GLY A 154 8.31 -0.42 -2.59
C GLY A 154 7.49 -1.19 -1.54
N VAL A 155 7.10 -0.46 -0.45
CA VAL A 155 6.40 -1.12 0.68
C VAL A 155 4.89 -1.03 0.46
N ARG A 156 4.43 -0.22 -0.52
CA ARG A 156 3.02 -0.12 -0.99
C ARG A 156 2.13 0.41 0.13
N LEU A 157 2.50 1.57 0.54
CA LEU A 157 1.67 2.23 1.57
C LEU A 157 0.25 2.50 1.04
N ASP A 158 -0.63 2.41 1.93
CA ASP A 158 -2.02 2.59 1.48
C ASP A 158 -2.40 4.07 1.45
N ASP A 159 -1.55 4.95 1.93
CA ASP A 159 -1.83 6.40 1.91
C ASP A 159 -1.70 6.97 0.49
N HIS A 160 -2.78 7.59 -0.03
CA HIS A 160 -2.86 8.05 -1.43
C HIS A 160 -2.13 9.37 -1.62
N THR A 161 -1.59 9.84 -0.55
CA THR A 161 -0.90 11.14 -0.71
C THR A 161 0.60 10.99 -0.43
N ALA A 162 1.02 9.74 -0.20
CA ALA A 162 2.47 9.56 0.04
C ALA A 162 3.28 9.85 -1.22
N TYR A 163 4.45 10.55 -0.97
CA TYR A 163 5.27 10.93 -2.15
C TYR A 163 5.93 9.69 -2.76
N THR A 164 6.21 8.64 -1.95
CA THR A 164 6.80 7.39 -2.50
C THR A 164 5.76 6.61 -3.30
N ARG A 165 4.60 7.12 -3.31
CA ARG A 165 3.57 6.56 -4.22
C ARG A 165 3.14 7.59 -5.25
N GLY A 166 1.95 8.18 -5.05
CA GLY A 166 1.41 9.07 -6.10
C GLY A 166 1.44 10.54 -5.65
N GLY A 167 1.98 10.75 -4.37
CA GLY A 167 2.00 12.13 -3.85
C GLY A 167 0.59 12.69 -3.67
N ASP A 168 0.49 14.04 -3.46
CA ASP A 168 -0.77 14.72 -3.08
C ASP A 168 -1.67 14.91 -4.31
N PHE A 169 -1.30 14.46 -5.54
CA PHE A 169 -2.12 14.48 -6.77
C PHE A 169 -2.83 15.81 -6.92
N GLY A 170 -2.27 16.77 -6.36
CA GLY A 170 -2.89 18.10 -6.55
C GLY A 170 -4.14 18.28 -5.69
N LEU A 171 -4.36 17.37 -4.79
CA LEU A 171 -5.59 17.35 -3.97
C LEU A 171 -5.59 18.55 -3.03
N LEU A 172 -4.48 18.83 -2.44
CA LEU A 172 -4.51 19.91 -1.43
C LEU A 172 -3.83 21.17 -1.97
N PHE A 173 -2.88 20.86 -2.86
CA PHE A 173 -2.19 22.03 -3.43
C PHE A 173 -1.75 21.70 -4.86
N THR A 174 -2.21 22.62 -5.78
CA THR A 174 -1.77 22.37 -7.17
C THR A 174 -0.43 23.07 -7.43
N SER A 175 0.57 22.25 -7.46
CA SER A 175 1.91 22.85 -7.66
C SER A 175 2.34 22.74 -9.13
N GLY A 176 1.33 22.12 -10.02
CA GLY A 176 1.65 22.09 -11.46
C GLY A 176 2.73 21.05 -11.77
N ILE A 177 3.39 20.42 -10.66
CA ILE A 177 4.40 19.37 -10.94
C ILE A 177 3.93 18.07 -10.27
N LYS A 178 4.12 16.96 -11.01
CA LYS A 178 3.89 15.62 -10.44
C LYS A 178 4.71 15.40 -9.16
N GLN A 179 4.05 15.07 -7.98
CA GLN A 179 4.73 15.09 -6.66
C GLN A 179 4.92 13.67 -6.13
N GLY A 180 4.66 12.65 -6.98
CA GLY A 180 4.88 11.26 -6.51
C GLY A 180 5.24 10.35 -7.68
N LEU A 181 5.45 9.08 -7.32
CA LEU A 181 5.78 8.08 -8.36
C LEU A 181 4.52 7.67 -9.14
N ILE A 182 4.74 6.88 -10.20
CA ILE A 182 3.60 6.48 -11.07
C ILE A 182 2.71 5.48 -10.32
N TYR A 183 3.28 4.89 -9.22
CA TYR A 183 2.54 3.81 -8.53
C TYR A 183 1.53 4.42 -7.56
N ASN A 184 0.68 5.25 -8.10
CA ASN A 184 -0.39 5.82 -7.27
C ASN A 184 -1.56 4.85 -7.12
N PRO A 185 -2.49 5.14 -6.28
CA PRO A 185 -3.56 4.18 -5.95
C PRO A 185 -4.43 3.85 -7.18
N MET A 186 -4.29 4.65 -8.24
CA MET A 186 -5.15 4.35 -9.41
C MET A 186 -4.37 3.60 -10.48
N TYR A 187 -3.15 3.39 -10.23
CA TYR A 187 -2.30 2.83 -11.30
C TYR A 187 -2.50 1.31 -11.36
N THR A 188 -2.82 0.81 -12.60
CA THR A 188 -2.81 -0.64 -12.89
C THR A 188 -2.16 -0.88 -14.26
N GLU A 189 -1.70 -2.14 -14.36
CA GLU A 189 -1.17 -2.52 -15.69
C GLU A 189 -1.52 -3.97 -16.01
N SER A 190 -1.64 -4.19 -17.35
CA SER A 190 -1.95 -5.59 -17.77
C SER A 190 -0.67 -6.33 -18.12
N GLY A 191 -0.54 -7.49 -17.43
CA GLY A 191 0.67 -8.29 -17.71
C GLY A 191 0.73 -9.53 -16.82
N ILE A 192 2.01 -9.94 -16.62
CA ILE A 192 2.22 -11.20 -15.85
C ILE A 192 3.19 -10.89 -14.70
N GLU A 193 2.94 -11.51 -13.59
CA GLU A 193 3.86 -11.42 -12.43
C GLU A 193 4.21 -12.81 -11.90
N ALA A 194 5.49 -12.94 -11.56
CA ALA A 194 5.92 -14.18 -10.88
C ALA A 194 6.55 -13.83 -9.52
N GLY A 195 6.19 -14.74 -8.58
CA GLY A 195 6.72 -14.45 -7.23
C GLY A 195 7.28 -15.72 -6.58
N LEU A 196 8.28 -15.50 -5.73
CA LEU A 196 8.94 -16.59 -5.01
C LEU A 196 9.03 -16.21 -3.52
N ASN A 197 8.41 -17.05 -2.74
CA ASN A 197 8.47 -16.87 -1.28
C ASN A 197 9.20 -18.05 -0.61
N ILE A 198 10.41 -17.75 0.05
CA ILE A 198 11.22 -18.84 0.63
C ILE A 198 11.19 -18.68 2.16
N ASN A 199 10.46 -19.61 2.81
CA ASN A 199 10.42 -19.74 4.28
C ASN A 199 10.14 -18.40 4.96
N ASP A 200 9.36 -17.52 4.31
CA ASP A 200 9.00 -16.22 4.93
C ASP A 200 10.24 -15.35 5.16
N LEU A 201 11.42 -15.85 4.82
CA LEU A 201 12.65 -15.05 4.93
C LEU A 201 12.83 -14.16 3.68
N LEU A 202 12.53 -14.75 2.57
CA LEU A 202 12.84 -14.02 1.31
C LEU A 202 11.59 -14.02 0.43
N PHE A 203 11.26 -12.81 -0.07
CA PHE A 203 10.14 -12.66 -1.02
C PHE A 203 10.60 -11.86 -2.24
N LEU A 204 10.42 -12.53 -3.43
CA LEU A 204 10.89 -11.91 -4.69
C LEU A 204 9.73 -11.91 -5.70
N THR A 205 9.63 -10.73 -6.35
CA THR A 205 8.62 -10.68 -7.42
C THR A 205 9.18 -9.95 -8.64
N THR A 206 8.71 -10.38 -9.78
CA THR A 206 9.04 -9.69 -11.03
C THR A 206 7.79 -9.66 -11.92
N SER A 207 7.68 -8.47 -12.64
CA SER A 207 6.49 -8.41 -13.49
C SER A 207 6.81 -7.61 -14.76
N VAL A 208 6.09 -8.02 -15.80
CA VAL A 208 6.14 -7.29 -17.07
C VAL A 208 4.70 -6.94 -17.48
N GLY A 209 4.59 -5.61 -17.84
CA GLY A 209 3.18 -5.28 -18.17
C GLY A 209 3.10 -4.06 -19.09
N ASN A 210 1.93 -3.87 -19.50
CA ASN A 210 1.62 -2.72 -20.37
C ASN A 210 0.87 -1.64 -19.56
N GLN A 211 1.47 -0.45 -19.46
CA GLN A 211 0.92 0.61 -18.56
C GLN A 211 -0.12 1.46 -19.29
N GLY A 212 -0.25 1.30 -20.63
CA GLY A 212 -1.19 2.15 -21.38
C GLY A 212 -2.34 1.32 -21.96
N SER A 213 -3.28 2.07 -22.49
CA SER A 213 -4.50 1.41 -23.04
C SER A 213 -4.31 1.08 -24.52
N ALA A 214 -3.25 1.71 -25.18
CA ALA A 214 -3.06 1.43 -26.61
C ALA A 214 -2.04 0.30 -26.81
N LEU A 215 -2.50 -0.57 -27.68
CA LEU A 215 -1.58 -1.69 -27.97
C LEU A 215 -0.47 -1.22 -28.92
N PHE A 216 0.78 -1.65 -28.55
CA PHE A 216 1.96 -1.41 -29.41
C PHE A 216 2.34 0.07 -29.41
N ALA A 217 1.76 0.69 -28.38
CA ALA A 217 2.07 2.14 -28.39
C ALA A 217 3.28 2.42 -27.47
N GLU A 218 3.48 1.45 -26.49
CA GLU A 218 4.61 1.66 -25.56
C GLU A 218 5.30 0.33 -25.27
N ASP A 219 6.59 0.46 -24.96
CA ASP A 219 7.31 -0.75 -24.50
C ASP A 219 6.74 -1.23 -23.15
N PRO A 220 6.89 -2.48 -22.98
CA PRO A 220 6.39 -3.00 -21.69
C PRO A 220 7.15 -2.41 -20.49
N SER A 221 6.38 -2.38 -19.38
CA SER A 221 7.04 -1.98 -18.11
C SER A 221 7.51 -3.20 -17.33
N PHE A 222 8.60 -2.99 -16.60
CA PHE A 222 9.17 -4.09 -15.80
C PHE A 222 9.31 -3.61 -14.35
N THR A 223 8.84 -4.51 -13.44
CA THR A 223 9.00 -4.20 -12.00
C THR A 223 9.49 -5.42 -11.26
N ALA A 224 10.51 -5.13 -10.35
CA ALA A 224 11.01 -6.22 -9.50
C ALA A 224 11.11 -5.74 -8.05
N ASN A 225 10.83 -6.68 -7.19
CA ASN A 225 10.95 -6.36 -5.76
C ASN A 225 11.51 -7.56 -4.98
N LEU A 226 12.42 -7.20 -4.08
CA LEU A 226 13.02 -8.23 -3.21
C LEU A 226 12.89 -7.77 -1.75
N LYS A 227 12.29 -8.68 -1.00
CA LYS A 227 12.18 -8.38 0.44
C LYS A 227 12.77 -9.52 1.27
N VAL A 228 13.52 -9.08 2.27
CA VAL A 228 14.13 -10.07 3.19
C VAL A 228 13.62 -9.78 4.61
N THR A 229 13.22 -10.86 5.25
CA THR A 229 12.67 -10.68 6.61
C THR A 229 13.41 -11.61 7.59
N PRO A 230 14.56 -11.15 8.06
CA PRO A 230 15.31 -12.01 9.00
C PRO A 230 14.57 -12.16 10.33
N GLN A 231 14.80 -13.36 10.85
CA GLN A 231 14.20 -13.58 12.19
C GLN A 231 15.30 -13.54 13.27
N LEU A 232 15.40 -12.38 13.97
CA LEU A 232 16.45 -12.28 15.02
C LEU A 232 15.98 -13.00 16.29
N ASN A 233 14.69 -12.69 16.79
CA ASN A 233 14.02 -13.38 17.91
C ASN A 233 12.50 -13.21 17.78
N ASP A 234 11.82 -13.72 18.82
CA ASP A 234 10.35 -13.77 18.66
C ASP A 234 9.72 -12.41 18.99
N GLU A 235 10.53 -11.44 19.37
CA GLU A 235 9.93 -10.17 19.82
C GLU A 235 10.14 -9.06 18.78
N VAL A 236 11.15 -9.27 17.93
CA VAL A 236 11.50 -8.15 17.03
C VAL A 236 11.15 -8.58 15.60
N GLY A 237 10.33 -7.65 14.94
CA GLY A 237 10.09 -7.81 13.49
C GLY A 237 11.02 -6.93 12.65
N LEU A 238 11.57 -7.61 11.53
CA LEU A 238 12.48 -6.82 10.66
C LEU A 238 12.21 -7.19 9.20
N PHE A 239 12.32 -6.10 8.40
CA PHE A 239 12.42 -6.40 6.96
C PHE A 239 13.22 -5.30 6.26
N LEU A 240 13.89 -5.72 5.24
CA LEU A 240 14.55 -4.78 4.33
C LEU A 240 14.44 -5.29 2.90
N GLY A 241 14.44 -4.34 2.01
CA GLY A 241 14.20 -4.78 0.62
C GLY A 241 14.50 -3.65 -0.36
N GLY A 242 14.38 -4.05 -1.62
CA GLY A 242 14.61 -3.08 -2.71
C GLY A 242 13.71 -3.40 -3.91
N SER A 243 13.48 -2.24 -4.63
CA SER A 243 12.66 -2.44 -5.83
C SER A 243 13.26 -1.70 -7.02
N PHE A 244 12.91 -2.26 -8.15
CA PHE A 244 13.38 -1.63 -9.41
C PHE A 244 12.21 -1.60 -10.41
N GLY A 245 12.08 -0.43 -11.08
CA GLY A 245 11.03 -0.32 -12.12
C GLY A 245 11.57 0.45 -13.34
N ILE A 246 11.06 -0.05 -14.49
CA ILE A 246 11.49 0.65 -15.73
C ILE A 246 10.30 0.67 -16.69
N TYR A 247 10.12 1.92 -17.23
CA TYR A 247 9.09 2.02 -18.28
C TYR A 247 9.38 3.22 -19.18
N ARG A 248 8.62 3.22 -20.29
CA ARG A 248 8.79 4.38 -21.19
C ARG A 248 7.60 5.35 -21.05
N ASP A 249 8.03 6.63 -20.90
CA ASP A 249 7.00 7.67 -20.67
C ASP A 249 6.80 8.48 -21.97
N ARG A 250 5.57 8.39 -22.46
CA ARG A 250 5.30 9.20 -23.68
C ARG A 250 4.84 10.60 -23.27
N ARG A 251 5.71 11.61 -23.51
CA ARG A 251 5.26 12.98 -23.22
C ARG A 251 5.78 13.95 -24.29
N SER A 252 5.15 15.08 -24.31
CA SER A 252 5.50 16.10 -25.32
C SER A 252 6.44 17.15 -24.72
N THR A 253 7.42 17.48 -25.57
CA THR A 253 8.31 18.58 -25.10
C THR A 253 7.53 19.90 -25.11
N GLY A 254 7.74 20.71 -24.01
CA GLY A 254 7.06 22.03 -23.89
C GLY A 254 7.42 22.95 -25.06
N ALA A 255 6.59 24.03 -25.23
CA ALA A 255 6.87 25.07 -26.25
C ALA A 255 8.37 25.40 -26.31
N PRO A 256 8.75 25.66 -27.63
CA PRO A 256 7.94 25.87 -28.86
C PRO A 256 7.89 24.60 -29.71
N LEU A 257 8.64 23.52 -29.42
CA LEU A 257 8.85 22.42 -30.39
C LEU A 257 7.80 21.33 -30.20
N PHE A 258 7.04 21.23 -29.04
CA PHE A 258 6.01 20.23 -28.72
C PHE A 258 6.28 18.91 -29.43
N LYS A 259 7.51 18.45 -29.35
CA LYS A 259 7.88 17.14 -29.94
C LYS A 259 7.60 16.01 -28.95
N GLN A 260 7.08 14.90 -29.58
CA GLN A 260 6.82 13.72 -28.73
C GLN A 260 8.13 12.97 -28.42
N ILE A 261 8.37 12.86 -27.19
CA ILE A 261 9.55 12.05 -26.78
C ILE A 261 9.08 10.88 -25.90
N SER A 262 10.01 9.88 -25.81
CA SER A 262 9.64 8.72 -24.97
C SER A 262 10.86 8.28 -24.15
N PRO A 263 11.17 9.08 -23.18
CA PRO A 263 12.35 8.70 -22.37
C PRO A 263 12.08 7.43 -21.55
N GLN A 264 13.18 6.70 -21.35
CA GLN A 264 13.09 5.52 -20.46
C GLN A 264 13.26 5.95 -18.99
N VAL A 265 12.19 5.72 -18.26
CA VAL A 265 12.24 6.07 -16.82
C VAL A 265 12.72 4.85 -16.01
N GLN A 266 13.74 5.13 -15.17
CA GLN A 266 14.23 4.06 -14.26
C GLN A 266 14.00 4.48 -12.81
N MET A 267 13.48 3.51 -12.10
CA MET A 267 13.19 3.82 -10.68
C MET A 267 13.85 2.76 -9.80
N TYR A 268 14.39 3.29 -8.69
CA TYR A 268 15.05 2.42 -7.70
C TYR A 268 14.53 2.78 -6.30
N GLY A 269 14.26 1.67 -5.55
CA GLY A 269 13.74 1.96 -4.20
C GLY A 269 14.35 1.01 -3.17
N GLY A 270 14.62 1.61 -2.02
CA GLY A 270 15.04 0.81 -0.84
C GLY A 270 14.11 1.07 0.35
N TYR A 271 13.92 -0.10 1.09
CA TYR A 271 13.05 0.14 2.26
C TYR A 271 13.43 -0.84 3.37
N LEU A 272 13.07 -0.40 4.61
CA LEU A 272 13.31 -1.26 5.78
C LEU A 272 12.28 -0.96 6.87
N GLY A 273 12.24 -1.96 7.70
CA GLY A 273 11.26 -1.80 8.79
C GLY A 273 11.70 -2.58 10.02
N ILE A 274 11.40 -1.93 11.21
CA ILE A 274 11.65 -2.64 12.48
C ILE A 274 10.42 -2.49 13.38
N GLY A 275 10.16 -3.63 14.00
CA GLY A 275 9.01 -3.60 14.92
C GLY A 275 9.37 -4.29 16.23
N TYR A 276 8.83 -3.65 17.29
CA TYR A 276 9.02 -4.24 18.63
C TYR A 276 7.86 -3.83 19.54
N SER A 277 7.12 -5.03 20.01
CA SER A 277 5.98 -4.87 20.93
C SER A 277 4.87 -4.02 20.31
N GLY A 278 4.81 -2.87 20.42
CA GLY A 278 3.74 -1.97 19.94
C GLY A 278 4.31 -0.86 19.05
N PHE A 279 5.62 -0.92 18.90
CA PHE A 279 6.26 0.15 18.11
C PHE A 279 6.68 -0.38 16.74
N THR A 280 6.48 0.47 15.70
CA THR A 280 6.97 0.11 14.35
C THR A 280 7.63 1.33 13.71
N LEU A 281 8.66 1.05 12.99
CA LEU A 281 9.34 2.09 12.19
C LEU A 281 9.59 1.57 10.78
N ILE A 282 9.04 2.33 9.86
CA ILE A 282 9.26 1.94 8.45
C ILE A 282 9.83 3.12 7.68
N ALA A 283 10.72 2.72 6.78
CA ALA A 283 11.32 3.79 5.96
C ALA A 283 11.46 3.31 4.51
N GLU A 284 11.24 4.29 3.61
CA GLU A 284 11.42 3.99 2.18
C GLU A 284 12.10 5.18 1.49
N PHE A 285 13.06 4.81 0.61
CA PHE A 285 13.74 5.82 -0.20
C PHE A 285 13.77 5.39 -1.67
N ASP A 286 13.42 6.35 -2.54
CA ASP A 286 13.28 5.98 -3.95
C ASP A 286 13.91 7.06 -4.83
N PHE A 287 14.54 6.58 -5.97
CA PHE A 287 15.01 7.50 -7.01
C PHE A 287 14.34 7.18 -8.35
N ALA A 288 14.18 8.31 -9.09
CA ALA A 288 13.63 8.10 -10.45
C ALA A 288 14.39 8.99 -11.43
N ASN A 289 14.99 8.27 -12.42
CA ASN A 289 15.70 9.00 -13.48
C ASN A 289 14.79 9.25 -14.68
N GLU A 290 14.92 10.48 -15.27
CA GLU A 290 14.16 10.86 -16.49
C GLU A 290 12.65 10.81 -16.23
N TYR A 291 12.24 10.95 -14.94
CA TYR A 291 10.80 10.80 -14.57
C TYR A 291 10.05 12.11 -14.83
N LEU A 292 10.66 13.19 -14.36
CA LEU A 292 9.91 14.47 -14.52
C LEU A 292 10.35 15.18 -15.79
N ALA A 293 11.62 14.99 -16.15
CA ALA A 293 12.16 15.63 -17.37
C ALA A 293 13.46 14.93 -17.76
N LYS A 294 13.83 15.23 -19.06
CA LYS A 294 15.08 14.61 -19.55
C LYS A 294 16.28 15.02 -18.68
N ASP A 295 17.08 13.96 -18.19
CA ASP A 295 18.35 14.13 -17.45
C ASP A 295 18.07 14.69 -16.06
N VAL A 296 16.85 14.47 -15.61
CA VAL A 296 16.53 14.92 -14.25
C VAL A 296 16.34 13.68 -13.37
N LYS A 297 17.00 13.81 -12.19
CA LYS A 297 16.81 12.75 -11.18
C LYS A 297 15.98 13.27 -10.01
N SER A 298 14.88 12.46 -9.70
CA SER A 298 14.03 12.85 -8.56
C SER A 298 14.19 11.85 -7.40
N ALA A 299 13.95 12.39 -6.19
CA ALA A 299 14.10 11.53 -5.01
C ALA A 299 12.83 11.63 -4.15
N PHE A 300 12.49 10.44 -3.57
CA PHE A 300 11.27 10.33 -2.73
C PHE A 300 11.63 9.57 -1.44
N SER A 301 11.05 10.14 -0.32
CA SER A 301 11.42 9.45 0.93
C SER A 301 10.23 9.50 1.90
N MET A 302 10.34 8.42 2.73
CA MET A 302 9.31 8.34 3.77
C MET A 302 9.87 7.60 4.99
N VAL A 303 9.53 8.23 6.18
CA VAL A 303 9.80 7.52 7.45
C VAL A 303 8.56 7.63 8.34
N GLU A 304 8.15 6.39 8.75
CA GLU A 304 6.91 6.40 9.56
C GLU A 304 7.16 5.62 10.85
N ALA A 305 6.81 6.31 11.93
CA ALA A 305 6.81 5.61 13.24
C ALA A 305 5.39 5.53 13.80
N SER A 306 5.16 4.36 14.41
CA SER A 306 3.82 4.20 15.00
C SER A 306 3.94 3.43 16.32
N TYR A 307 3.00 3.76 17.18
CA TYR A 307 3.01 3.08 18.49
C TYR A 307 1.57 2.78 18.91
N ALA A 308 1.43 1.50 19.28
CA ALA A 308 0.09 1.08 19.73
C ALA A 308 -0.14 1.56 21.18
N ILE A 309 -1.04 2.54 21.34
CA ILE A 309 -1.31 3.06 22.70
C ILE A 309 -2.20 2.05 23.46
N ILE A 310 -3.22 1.76 22.80
CA ILE A 310 -4.11 0.69 23.29
C ILE A 310 -4.70 -0.03 22.07
N LYS A 311 -5.22 -1.17 22.37
CA LYS A 311 -5.83 -1.90 21.23
C LYS A 311 -6.87 -1.02 20.51
N GLY A 312 -6.63 -0.92 19.09
CA GLY A 312 -7.62 -0.15 18.28
C GLY A 312 -7.21 1.31 18.15
N LEU A 313 -6.10 1.70 18.88
CA LEU A 313 -5.66 3.10 18.74
C LEU A 313 -4.14 3.17 18.64
N ASP A 314 -3.70 3.76 17.49
CA ASP A 314 -2.24 3.88 17.26
C ASP A 314 -1.89 5.35 17.02
N ALA A 315 -0.81 5.78 17.70
CA ALA A 315 -0.26 7.09 17.32
C ALA A 315 0.72 6.94 16.14
N VAL A 316 0.64 8.00 15.22
CA VAL A 316 1.46 7.84 14.00
C VAL A 316 2.13 9.19 13.70
N ILE A 317 3.41 9.10 13.50
CA ILE A 317 4.15 10.25 12.95
C ILE A 317 4.89 9.83 11.68
N ARG A 318 4.80 10.79 10.74
CA ARG A 318 5.42 10.40 9.46
C ARG A 318 6.04 11.63 8.80
N TRP A 319 7.18 11.32 8.24
CA TRP A 319 7.88 12.36 7.42
C TRP A 319 7.96 11.90 5.97
N ASP A 320 7.50 12.84 5.07
CA ASP A 320 7.63 12.59 3.62
C ASP A 320 8.46 13.70 2.95
N ARG A 321 9.23 13.22 1.98
CA ARG A 321 10.03 14.23 1.25
C ARG A 321 10.02 13.90 -0.24
N PHE A 322 9.87 15.00 -1.00
CA PHE A 322 9.98 14.88 -2.46
C PHE A 322 10.93 15.95 -3.00
N ASP A 323 11.99 15.43 -3.61
CA ASP A 323 12.94 16.30 -4.33
C ASP A 323 12.82 16.11 -5.85
N PRO A 324 12.20 17.14 -6.53
CA PRO A 324 11.92 16.96 -7.97
C PRO A 324 13.20 16.92 -8.81
N ASN A 325 14.32 17.57 -8.30
CA ASN A 325 15.62 17.54 -8.99
C ASN A 325 16.76 17.53 -7.96
N THR A 326 17.50 16.40 -7.96
CA THR A 326 18.51 16.20 -6.89
C THR A 326 19.73 17.11 -7.15
N LYS A 327 19.77 17.77 -8.30
CA LYS A 327 20.91 18.67 -8.56
C LYS A 327 20.57 20.10 -8.17
N SER A 328 19.33 20.36 -7.93
CA SER A 328 18.93 21.73 -7.55
C SER A 328 18.70 21.78 -6.02
N ASP A 329 19.26 22.85 -5.33
CA ASP A 329 19.29 22.87 -3.84
C ASP A 329 18.14 23.75 -3.32
N ASN A 330 16.86 23.77 -4.03
CA ASN A 330 15.84 24.61 -3.35
C ASN A 330 14.44 24.26 -3.88
N SER A 331 14.23 22.96 -4.11
CA SER A 331 12.86 22.72 -4.63
C SER A 331 12.24 21.53 -3.88
N ASP A 332 12.78 21.24 -2.64
CA ASP A 332 12.29 20.04 -1.94
C ASP A 332 10.93 20.34 -1.28
N LEU A 333 10.12 19.29 -1.40
CA LEU A 333 8.86 19.36 -0.65
C LEU A 333 8.90 18.40 0.54
N ASN A 334 8.66 19.03 1.70
CA ASN A 334 8.69 18.22 2.94
C ASN A 334 7.34 18.32 3.66
N ARG A 335 7.10 17.08 4.28
CA ARG A 335 5.81 17.07 5.00
C ARG A 335 5.95 16.19 6.25
N TYR A 336 5.45 16.84 7.35
CA TYR A 336 5.38 16.06 8.59
C TYR A 336 3.91 15.78 8.94
N ILE A 337 3.71 14.50 9.25
CA ILE A 337 2.31 14.09 9.51
C ILE A 337 2.25 13.54 10.94
N ILE A 338 1.27 14.14 11.64
CA ILE A 338 1.03 13.62 13.00
C ILE A 338 -0.46 13.29 13.13
N GLY A 339 -0.66 12.04 13.70
CA GLY A 339 -2.09 11.70 13.80
C GLY A 339 -2.28 10.37 14.54
N PHE A 340 -3.55 9.95 14.43
CA PHE A 340 -3.91 8.66 15.06
C PHE A 340 -4.63 7.76 14.05
N GLU A 341 -4.45 6.49 14.30
CA GLU A 341 -5.30 5.49 13.62
C GLU A 341 -6.20 4.80 14.67
N PHE A 342 -7.49 5.00 14.38
CA PHE A 342 -8.47 4.56 15.40
C PHE A 342 -9.44 3.55 14.79
N PHE A 343 -9.51 2.38 15.49
CA PHE A 343 -10.41 1.30 15.04
C PHE A 343 -11.44 1.02 16.13
N PRO A 344 -12.49 1.79 16.10
CA PRO A 344 -13.43 1.69 17.23
C PRO A 344 -14.28 0.40 17.15
N TYR A 345 -14.50 -0.06 15.94
CA TYR A 345 -15.30 -1.27 15.72
C TYR A 345 -14.72 -2.04 14.52
N SER A 346 -15.01 -3.40 14.52
CA SER A 346 -14.45 -4.21 13.41
C SER A 346 -14.82 -3.61 12.05
N PHE A 347 -13.71 -3.37 11.20
CA PHE A 347 -13.86 -2.98 9.78
C PHE A 347 -14.19 -1.49 9.68
N ILE A 348 -14.10 -0.80 10.84
CA ILE A 348 -14.28 0.66 10.79
C ILE A 348 -12.96 1.32 11.26
N GLU A 349 -12.61 2.33 10.42
CA GLU A 349 -11.35 3.04 10.75
C GLU A 349 -11.59 4.56 10.60
N ILE A 350 -11.03 5.24 11.61
CA ILE A 350 -11.01 6.71 11.54
C ILE A 350 -9.58 7.21 11.74
N ARG A 351 -9.24 8.28 10.83
CA ARG A 351 -7.82 8.70 10.90
C ARG A 351 -7.75 10.23 10.90
N PRO A 352 -7.63 10.72 12.04
CA PRO A 352 -7.36 12.18 12.07
C PRO A 352 -5.86 12.47 11.91
N GLN A 353 -5.59 13.55 11.13
CA GLN A 353 -4.17 13.84 10.88
C GLN A 353 -3.99 15.36 10.70
N TYR A 354 -2.88 15.74 11.21
CA TYR A 354 -2.43 17.12 10.89
C TYR A 354 -1.11 17.08 10.12
N ARG A 355 -1.09 18.00 9.15
CA ARG A 355 0.11 17.93 8.28
C ARG A 355 0.77 19.31 8.24
N ILE A 356 2.07 19.18 8.49
CA ILE A 356 2.87 20.42 8.42
C ILE A 356 3.76 20.38 7.17
N GLN A 357 3.49 21.47 6.32
CA GLN A 357 4.28 21.51 5.07
C GLN A 357 5.48 22.44 5.25
N SER A 358 6.58 21.77 4.99
CA SER A 358 7.83 22.57 4.97
C SER A 358 8.48 22.53 3.58
N GLU A 359 8.36 23.72 2.89
CA GLU A 359 8.81 23.74 1.48
C GLU A 359 9.81 24.88 1.26
N LYS A 360 10.58 24.63 0.22
CA LYS A 360 11.47 25.72 -0.24
C LYS A 360 11.14 26.07 -1.69
N PRO A 361 10.87 27.48 -1.83
CA PRO A 361 10.69 28.58 -0.85
C PRO A 361 9.47 28.31 0.06
N SER A 362 9.58 28.89 1.23
CA SER A 362 8.56 28.61 2.28
C SER A 362 7.19 29.11 1.83
N VAL A 363 6.28 28.15 1.96
CA VAL A 363 4.86 28.50 1.69
C VAL A 363 4.02 28.03 2.88
N THR A 364 3.08 28.94 3.27
CA THR A 364 2.16 28.49 4.35
C THR A 364 1.02 27.65 3.77
N ASN A 365 1.10 26.32 4.05
CA ASN A 365 0.04 25.44 3.46
C ASN A 365 -0.11 24.18 4.31
N ASN A 366 -0.16 24.44 5.59
CA ASN A 366 -0.49 23.26 6.43
C ASN A 366 -1.93 22.80 6.19
N SER A 367 -2.13 21.45 6.63
CA SER A 367 -3.48 20.92 6.36
C SER A 367 -3.83 19.89 7.45
N ALA A 368 -5.12 19.76 7.59
CA ALA A 368 -5.62 18.69 8.48
C ALA A 368 -6.70 17.88 7.77
N LEU A 369 -6.76 16.56 8.28
CA LEU A 369 -7.81 15.75 7.66
C LEU A 369 -8.28 14.69 8.66
N ILE A 370 -9.56 14.36 8.39
CA ILE A 370 -10.08 13.15 9.06
C ILE A 370 -10.60 12.18 7.98
N GLN A 371 -10.05 10.98 8.07
CA GLN A 371 -10.42 9.98 7.05
C GLN A 371 -11.35 8.92 7.68
N PHE A 372 -12.30 8.64 6.83
CA PHE A 372 -13.19 7.52 7.24
C PHE A 372 -13.01 6.33 6.30
N HIS A 373 -12.99 5.18 6.99
CA HIS A 373 -12.71 3.95 6.20
C HIS A 373 -13.58 2.81 6.72
N ILE A 374 -14.35 2.32 5.77
CA ILE A 374 -15.13 1.10 6.08
C ILE A 374 -14.76 0.00 5.07
N TRP A 375 -14.45 -1.17 5.76
CA TRP A 375 -14.05 -2.28 4.87
C TRP A 375 -14.57 -3.59 5.45
N TYR A 376 -14.27 -4.73 4.35
CA TYR A 376 -14.29 -6.14 4.75
C TYR A 376 -14.06 -7.01 3.51
#